data_AF-A0A5J6PV82-F1
#
_entry.id   AF-A0A5J6PV82-F1
#
_cell.length_a   1.000
_cell.length_b   1.000
_cell.length_c   1.000
_cell.angle_alpha   90.00
_cell.angle_beta   90.00
_cell.angle_gamma   90.00
#
_symmetry.space_group_name_H-M   'P 1'
#
loop_
_entity.id
_entity.type
_entity.pdbx_description
1 polymer ?
#
loop_
_entity_poly.entity_id
_entity_poly.type
_entity_poly.pdbx_seq_one_letter_code
_entity_poly.pdbx_strand_id
1 'polypeptide(L)'
;MASQDLYIKNKIEKILNNGNINKLILYFDHLPIKNIRRNLSILSEIFPDKLIISDNYFDFIKYILINDKFLKVQSISSFIRAINIIKFNDIQKNYLSDLILSKINLLSKYCDFELNMLIINIFKPKDFMKRLFLYKIYLMMMQKLFIKFYFI
;
A
#
# COMPACT_ATOMS: atom_id res chain seq x y z
N MET A 1 13.02 6.62 -20.60
CA MET A 1 12.17 5.46 -20.21
C MET A 1 12.18 4.47 -21.36
N ALA A 2 12.48 3.19 -21.10
CA ALA A 2 12.51 2.18 -22.16
C ALA A 2 11.08 2.00 -22.73
N SER A 3 10.94 1.77 -24.03
CA SER A 3 9.65 1.62 -24.74
C SER A 3 8.64 0.69 -24.05
N GLN A 4 9.14 -0.31 -23.32
CA GLN A 4 8.34 -1.23 -22.51
C GLN A 4 7.69 -0.60 -21.28
N ASP A 5 8.32 0.37 -20.61
CA ASP A 5 7.72 1.07 -19.45
C ASP A 5 6.51 1.90 -19.89
N LEU A 6 6.67 2.61 -21.01
CA LEU A 6 5.60 3.37 -21.64
C LEU A 6 4.42 2.46 -22.02
N TYR A 7 4.71 1.29 -22.58
CA TYR A 7 3.67 0.31 -22.91
C TYR A 7 2.91 -0.17 -21.66
N ILE A 8 3.60 -0.50 -20.57
CA ILE A 8 2.98 -0.93 -19.32
C ILE A 8 2.14 0.21 -18.73
N LYS A 9 2.70 1.42 -18.67
CA LYS A 9 2.02 2.62 -18.16
C LYS A 9 0.72 2.88 -18.91
N ASN A 10 0.77 2.97 -20.24
CA ASN A 10 -0.41 3.20 -21.08
C ASN A 10 -1.46 2.10 -20.90
N LYS A 11 -1.02 0.83 -20.72
CA LYS A 11 -1.94 -0.28 -20.49
C LYS A 11 -2.67 -0.14 -19.15
N ILE A 12 -1.96 0.19 -18.07
CA ILE A 12 -2.56 0.38 -16.74
C ILE A 12 -3.48 1.60 -16.74
N GLU A 13 -3.04 2.74 -17.29
CA GLU A 13 -3.86 3.95 -17.39
C GLU A 13 -5.17 3.70 -18.16
N LYS A 14 -5.12 2.95 -19.26
CA LYS A 14 -6.33 2.58 -20.01
C LYS A 14 -7.30 1.74 -19.18
N ILE A 15 -6.79 0.85 -18.31
CA ILE A 15 -7.65 0.06 -17.42
C ILE A 15 -8.28 0.96 -16.34
N LEU A 16 -7.48 1.83 -15.72
CA LEU A 16 -7.94 2.77 -14.69
C LEU A 16 -8.98 3.75 -15.23
N ASN A 17 -8.75 4.35 -16.40
CA ASN A 17 -9.68 5.30 -17.03
C ASN A 17 -11.03 4.68 -17.39
N ASN A 18 -11.05 3.38 -17.67
CA ASN A 18 -12.29 2.63 -17.92
C ASN A 18 -13.02 2.23 -16.63
N GLY A 19 -12.48 2.58 -15.45
CA GLY A 19 -13.05 2.27 -14.13
C GLY A 19 -13.13 0.77 -13.81
N ASN A 20 -12.46 -0.09 -14.59
CA ASN A 20 -12.61 -1.54 -14.49
C ASN A 20 -11.50 -2.14 -13.62
N ILE A 21 -11.68 -2.04 -12.31
CA ILE A 21 -10.72 -2.56 -11.33
C ILE A 21 -10.52 -4.08 -11.45
N ASN A 22 -11.55 -4.85 -11.80
CA ASN A 22 -11.41 -6.29 -12.00
C ASN A 22 -10.41 -6.63 -13.12
N LYS A 23 -10.39 -5.85 -14.21
CA LYS A 23 -9.37 -5.99 -15.26
C LYS A 23 -7.96 -5.66 -14.75
N LEU A 24 -7.84 -4.73 -13.80
CA LEU A 24 -6.57 -4.38 -13.20
C LEU A 24 -6.06 -5.51 -12.29
N ILE A 25 -6.94 -6.07 -11.46
CA ILE A 25 -6.66 -7.24 -10.63
C ILE A 25 -6.20 -8.40 -11.52
N LEU A 26 -6.97 -8.76 -12.56
CA LEU A 26 -6.61 -9.83 -13.49
C LEU A 26 -5.26 -9.58 -14.16
N TYR A 27 -4.99 -8.34 -14.57
CA TYR A 27 -3.70 -7.97 -15.14
C TYR A 27 -2.55 -8.26 -14.16
N PHE A 28 -2.66 -7.84 -12.91
CA PHE A 28 -1.66 -8.08 -11.88
C PHE A 28 -1.59 -9.54 -11.43
N ASP A 29 -2.69 -10.29 -11.52
CA ASP A 29 -2.72 -11.71 -11.18
C ASP A 29 -1.87 -12.56 -12.12
N HIS A 30 -1.95 -12.26 -13.41
CA HIS A 30 -1.22 -12.97 -14.46
C HIS A 30 0.21 -12.48 -14.69
N LEU A 31 0.70 -11.51 -13.89
CA LEU A 31 2.08 -11.05 -14.03
C LEU A 31 3.09 -12.13 -13.58
N PRO A 32 4.11 -12.44 -14.41
CA PRO A 32 5.24 -13.23 -13.96
C PRO A 32 5.93 -12.55 -12.77
N ILE A 33 6.39 -13.34 -11.80
CA ILE A 33 7.03 -12.82 -10.56
C ILE A 33 8.16 -11.83 -10.87
N LYS A 34 9.00 -12.13 -11.87
CA LYS A 34 10.10 -11.26 -12.34
C LYS A 34 9.64 -9.87 -12.79
N ASN A 35 8.39 -9.72 -13.22
CA ASN A 35 7.81 -8.48 -13.73
C ASN A 35 7.07 -7.70 -12.64
N ILE A 36 6.74 -8.30 -11.50
CA ILE A 36 5.97 -7.66 -10.42
C ILE A 36 6.64 -6.36 -9.97
N ARG A 37 7.96 -6.41 -9.69
CA ARG A 37 8.70 -5.22 -9.22
C ARG A 37 8.50 -4.02 -10.14
N ARG A 38 8.69 -4.22 -11.45
CA ARG A 38 8.59 -3.17 -12.48
C ARG A 38 7.17 -2.64 -12.61
N ASN A 39 6.18 -3.53 -12.68
CA ASN A 39 4.79 -3.14 -12.86
C ASN A 39 4.24 -2.41 -11.63
N LEU A 40 4.60 -2.84 -10.43
CA LEU A 40 4.21 -2.17 -9.19
C LEU A 40 4.85 -0.78 -9.08
N SER A 41 6.11 -0.63 -9.53
CA SER A 41 6.77 0.68 -9.59
C SER A 41 6.01 1.63 -10.52
N ILE A 42 5.71 1.20 -11.75
CA ILE A 42 4.99 2.01 -12.74
C ILE A 42 3.58 2.35 -12.24
N LEU A 43 2.88 1.39 -11.65
CA LEU A 43 1.57 1.62 -11.03
C LEU A 43 1.64 2.74 -9.99
N SER A 44 2.69 2.77 -9.16
CA SER A 44 2.85 3.77 -8.11
C SER A 44 3.08 5.20 -8.64
N GLU A 45 3.44 5.34 -9.92
CA GLU A 45 3.59 6.65 -10.58
C GLU A 45 2.26 7.22 -11.08
N ILE A 46 1.26 6.36 -11.31
CA ILE A 46 -0.02 6.71 -11.93
C ILE A 46 -1.22 6.49 -11.01
N PHE A 47 -1.05 5.68 -9.97
CA PHE A 47 -2.06 5.37 -8.96
C PHE A 47 -1.54 5.76 -7.57
N PRO A 48 -2.33 6.48 -6.77
CA PRO A 48 -3.70 6.91 -7.02
C PRO A 48 -3.79 8.13 -7.95
N ASP A 49 -4.80 8.14 -8.81
CA ASP A 49 -5.14 9.28 -9.68
C ASP A 49 -6.01 10.34 -8.97
N LYS A 50 -6.54 10.00 -7.78
CA LYS A 50 -7.46 10.84 -7.00
C LYS A 50 -7.13 10.78 -5.51
N LEU A 51 -7.31 11.92 -4.82
CA LEU A 51 -7.13 12.01 -3.36
C LEU A 51 -8.20 11.25 -2.57
N ILE A 52 -9.44 11.23 -3.07
CA ILE A 52 -10.55 10.47 -2.49
C ILE A 52 -10.86 9.35 -3.46
N ILE A 53 -10.82 8.11 -2.98
CA ILE A 53 -11.04 6.92 -3.79
C ILE A 53 -12.42 6.31 -3.51
N SER A 54 -13.06 5.77 -4.54
CA SER A 54 -14.26 4.94 -4.37
C SER A 54 -13.89 3.56 -3.84
N ASP A 55 -14.87 2.82 -3.32
CA ASP A 55 -14.66 1.48 -2.77
C ASP A 55 -14.01 0.50 -3.77
N ASN A 56 -14.34 0.58 -5.05
CA ASN A 56 -13.69 -0.25 -6.08
C ASN A 56 -12.17 -0.05 -6.12
N TYR A 57 -11.69 1.18 -6.04
CA TYR A 57 -10.25 1.47 -6.03
C TYR A 57 -9.62 1.05 -4.69
N PHE A 58 -10.38 1.14 -3.60
CA PHE A 58 -9.95 0.61 -2.30
C PHE A 58 -9.83 -0.92 -2.34
N ASP A 59 -10.72 -1.63 -3.05
CA ASP A 59 -10.64 -3.07 -3.27
C ASP A 59 -9.33 -3.48 -3.94
N PHE A 60 -8.86 -2.67 -4.89
CA PHE A 60 -7.57 -2.90 -5.51
C PHE A 60 -6.40 -2.75 -4.52
N ILE A 61 -6.42 -1.71 -3.68
CA ILE A 61 -5.41 -1.52 -2.63
C ILE A 61 -5.40 -2.73 -1.69
N LYS A 62 -6.58 -3.19 -1.24
CA LYS A 62 -6.71 -4.40 -0.41
C LYS A 62 -6.11 -5.61 -1.12
N TYR A 63 -6.43 -5.81 -2.39
CA TYR A 63 -5.94 -6.92 -3.19
C TYR A 63 -4.40 -6.94 -3.27
N ILE A 64 -3.75 -5.80 -3.47
CA ILE A 64 -2.28 -5.71 -3.46
C ILE A 64 -1.71 -6.07 -2.07
N LEU A 65 -2.31 -5.54 -1.01
CA LEU A 65 -1.81 -5.68 0.36
C LEU A 65 -2.10 -7.06 1.00
N ILE A 66 -3.10 -7.79 0.53
CA ILE A 66 -3.39 -9.16 0.99
C ILE A 66 -2.36 -10.15 0.41
N ASN A 67 -1.89 -9.89 -0.81
CA ASN A 67 -1.10 -10.82 -1.60
C ASN A 67 0.41 -10.64 -1.40
N ASP A 68 1.04 -11.58 -0.69
CA ASP A 68 2.47 -11.58 -0.36
C ASP A 68 3.40 -11.44 -1.57
N LYS A 69 2.98 -11.89 -2.77
CA LYS A 69 3.78 -11.75 -4.00
C LYS A 69 4.10 -10.29 -4.34
N PHE A 70 3.22 -9.36 -3.97
CA PHE A 70 3.43 -7.93 -4.17
C PHE A 70 4.18 -7.27 -3.01
N LEU A 71 4.15 -7.87 -1.83
CA LEU A 71 4.83 -7.35 -0.64
C LEU A 71 6.31 -7.74 -0.59
N LYS A 72 6.70 -8.82 -1.31
CA LYS A 72 8.07 -9.35 -1.39
C LYS A 72 8.93 -8.70 -2.47
N VAL A 73 8.63 -7.45 -2.84
CA VAL A 73 9.43 -6.69 -3.82
C VAL A 73 9.71 -5.28 -3.32
N GLN A 74 10.89 -4.73 -3.66
CA GLN A 74 11.32 -3.39 -3.22
C GLN A 74 10.35 -2.26 -3.59
N SER A 75 9.66 -2.38 -4.73
CA SER A 75 8.73 -1.35 -5.21
C SER A 75 7.42 -1.26 -4.42
N ILE A 76 7.21 -2.13 -3.43
CA ILE A 76 6.10 -1.96 -2.49
C ILE A 76 6.21 -0.64 -1.72
N SER A 77 7.42 -0.16 -1.42
CA SER A 77 7.62 1.14 -0.77
C SER A 77 7.05 2.28 -1.61
N SER A 78 7.29 2.27 -2.92
CA SER A 78 6.70 3.23 -3.87
C SER A 78 5.18 3.18 -3.85
N PHE A 79 4.59 1.98 -3.78
CA PHE A 79 3.14 1.82 -3.75
C PHE A 79 2.55 2.34 -2.43
N ILE A 80 3.17 2.01 -1.29
CA ILE A 80 2.78 2.55 0.02
C ILE A 80 2.88 4.08 0.02
N ARG A 81 3.96 4.64 -0.56
CA ARG A 81 4.10 6.10 -0.72
C ARG A 81 2.95 6.71 -1.50
N ALA A 82 2.56 6.06 -2.58
CA ALA A 82 1.49 6.55 -3.44
C ALA A 82 0.13 6.49 -2.73
N ILE A 83 -0.16 5.44 -1.96
CA ILE A 83 -1.43 5.40 -1.21
C ILE A 83 -1.46 6.33 0.02
N ASN A 84 -0.31 6.81 0.50
CA ASN A 84 -0.24 7.75 1.63
C ASN A 84 -0.91 9.09 1.38
N ILE A 85 -1.04 9.51 0.11
CA ILE A 85 -1.71 10.76 -0.23
C ILE A 85 -3.25 10.64 -0.25
N ILE A 86 -3.79 9.43 -0.12
CA ILE A 86 -5.23 9.16 -0.16
C ILE A 86 -5.89 9.54 1.18
N LYS A 87 -7.01 10.23 1.08
CA LYS A 87 -7.92 10.51 2.20
C LYS A 87 -8.90 9.35 2.37
N PHE A 88 -8.52 8.37 3.18
CA PHE A 88 -9.39 7.26 3.55
C PHE A 88 -10.50 7.70 4.53
N ASN A 89 -11.70 7.16 4.35
CA ASN A 89 -12.78 7.29 5.34
C ASN A 89 -12.51 6.37 6.56
N ASP A 90 -13.29 6.53 7.63
CA ASP A 90 -13.07 5.79 8.88
C ASP A 90 -13.17 4.26 8.72
N ILE A 91 -14.07 3.76 7.86
CA ILE A 91 -14.22 2.32 7.60
C ILE A 91 -12.98 1.78 6.88
N GLN A 92 -12.54 2.49 5.83
CA GLN A 92 -11.35 2.16 5.06
C GLN A 92 -10.09 2.21 5.94
N LYS A 93 -9.97 3.22 6.81
CA LYS A 93 -8.85 3.34 7.76
C LYS A 93 -8.80 2.15 8.70
N ASN A 94 -9.93 1.75 9.30
CA ASN A 94 -9.99 0.61 10.21
C ASN A 94 -9.54 -0.67 9.52
N TYR A 95 -10.06 -0.94 8.32
CA TYR A 95 -9.67 -2.11 7.54
C TYR A 95 -8.17 -2.10 7.18
N LEU A 96 -7.68 -0.95 6.69
CA LEU A 96 -6.27 -0.83 6.30
C LEU A 96 -5.35 -0.99 7.51
N SER A 97 -5.76 -0.49 8.67
CA SER A 97 -5.01 -0.62 9.93
C SER A 97 -4.80 -2.08 10.30
N ASP A 98 -5.87 -2.88 10.26
CA ASP A 98 -5.78 -4.32 10.56
C ASP A 98 -4.94 -5.07 9.53
N LEU A 99 -5.13 -4.75 8.24
CA LEU A 99 -4.36 -5.37 7.17
C LEU A 99 -2.86 -5.07 7.28
N ILE A 100 -2.49 -3.81 7.49
CA ILE A 100 -1.10 -3.37 7.62
C ILE A 100 -0.44 -4.04 8.83
N LEU A 101 -1.11 -4.10 9.99
CA LEU A 101 -0.57 -4.78 11.16
C LEU A 101 -0.37 -6.28 10.91
N SER A 102 -1.34 -6.95 10.29
CA SER A 102 -1.23 -8.37 9.96
C SER A 102 -0.04 -8.70 9.04
N LYS A 103 0.41 -7.73 8.24
CA LYS A 103 1.50 -7.86 7.27
C LYS A 103 2.77 -7.08 7.65
N ILE A 104 2.83 -6.49 8.84
CA ILE A 104 3.88 -5.52 9.18
C ILE A 104 5.29 -6.09 9.02
N ASN A 105 5.49 -7.35 9.42
CA ASN A 105 6.80 -8.00 9.40
C ASN A 105 7.34 -8.21 7.99
N LEU A 106 6.43 -8.30 7.01
CA LEU A 106 6.78 -8.42 5.61
C LEU A 106 7.03 -7.05 4.98
N LEU A 107 6.12 -6.10 5.25
CA LEU A 107 6.22 -4.73 4.76
C LEU A 107 7.49 -4.05 5.26
N SER A 108 7.83 -4.20 6.54
CA SER A 108 8.99 -3.57 7.18
C SER A 108 10.35 -4.05 6.65
N LYS A 109 10.39 -5.09 5.80
CA LYS A 109 11.62 -5.52 5.12
C LYS A 109 11.94 -4.68 3.90
N TYR A 110 10.93 -4.05 3.31
CA TYR A 110 11.03 -3.34 2.03
C TYR A 110 10.49 -1.91 2.08
N CYS A 111 9.84 -1.52 3.19
CA CYS A 111 9.21 -0.23 3.38
C CYS A 111 9.32 0.18 4.86
N ASP A 112 10.06 1.25 5.13
CA ASP A 112 10.28 1.77 6.48
C ASP A 112 9.57 3.10 6.68
N PHE A 113 10.09 4.16 6.05
CA PHE A 113 9.56 5.51 6.22
C PHE A 113 8.11 5.63 5.73
N GLU A 114 7.81 5.12 4.53
CA GLU A 114 6.47 5.24 3.97
C GLU A 114 5.44 4.42 4.73
N LEU A 115 5.85 3.29 5.31
CA LEU A 115 5.01 2.46 6.17
C LEU A 115 4.65 3.19 7.46
N ASN A 116 5.62 3.86 8.10
CA ASN A 116 5.37 4.66 9.29
C ASN A 116 4.40 5.81 9.00
N MET A 117 4.56 6.49 7.86
CA MET A 117 3.64 7.56 7.43
C MET A 117 2.23 7.03 7.19
N LEU A 118 2.09 5.86 6.56
CA LEU A 118 0.79 5.23 6.35
C LEU A 118 0.09 4.94 7.67
N ILE A 119 0.83 4.39 8.62
CA ILE A 119 0.34 4.04 9.94
C ILE A 119 -0.13 5.30 10.68
N ILE A 120 0.65 6.38 10.66
CA ILE A 120 0.22 7.67 11.24
C ILE A 120 -1.09 8.14 10.59
N ASN A 121 -1.24 8.00 9.27
CA ASN A 121 -2.40 8.52 8.54
C ASN A 121 -3.70 7.72 8.78
N ILE A 122 -3.58 6.40 9.01
CA ILE A 122 -4.75 5.52 9.16
C ILE A 122 -5.13 5.25 10.61
N PHE A 123 -4.18 5.28 11.55
CA PHE A 123 -4.49 5.02 12.95
C PHE A 123 -5.05 6.26 13.64
N LYS A 124 -6.14 6.07 14.39
CA LYS A 124 -6.55 7.04 15.39
C LYS A 124 -5.60 6.91 16.59
N PRO A 125 -5.09 8.04 17.15
CA PRO A 125 -4.11 8.01 18.24
C PRO A 125 -4.55 7.15 19.44
N LYS A 126 -5.85 7.17 19.76
CA LYS A 126 -6.43 6.43 20.88
C LYS A 126 -6.47 4.90 20.68
N ASP A 127 -6.48 4.44 19.43
CA ASP A 127 -6.61 3.02 19.09
C ASP A 127 -5.27 2.35 18.77
N PHE A 128 -4.22 3.15 18.53
CA PHE A 128 -2.92 2.68 18.10
C PHE A 128 -2.28 1.71 19.10
N MET A 129 -2.18 2.13 20.37
CA MET A 129 -1.55 1.31 21.42
C MET A 129 -2.30 -0.01 21.65
N LYS A 130 -3.64 0.04 21.69
CA LYS A 130 -4.48 -1.14 21.87
C LYS A 130 -4.28 -2.16 20.74
N ARG A 131 -4.22 -1.69 19.50
CA ARG A 131 -4.00 -2.55 18.34
C ARG A 131 -2.57 -3.09 18.28
N LEU A 132 -1.55 -2.33 18.66
CA LEU A 132 -0.16 -2.83 18.74
C LEU A 132 -0.02 -4.02 19.70
N PHE A 133 -0.68 -3.96 20.85
CA PHE A 133 -0.70 -5.07 21.81
C PHE A 133 -1.33 -6.34 21.22
N LEU A 134 -2.45 -6.20 20.50
CA LEU A 134 -3.17 -7.33 19.89
C LEU A 134 -2.30 -8.12 18.91
N TYR A 135 -1.48 -7.44 18.12
CA TYR A 135 -0.65 -8.11 17.12
C TYR A 135 0.74 -8.52 17.63
N LYS A 136 1.07 -8.32 18.91
CA LYS A 136 2.40 -8.59 19.49
C LYS A 136 3.56 -7.93 18.72
N ILE A 137 3.29 -6.84 18.00
CA ILE A 137 4.26 -6.11 17.15
C ILE A 137 5.19 -5.19 17.99
N TYR A 138 4.97 -5.16 19.30
CA TYR A 138 5.58 -4.24 20.26
C TYR A 138 7.08 -4.05 20.11
N LEU A 139 7.88 -5.11 20.01
CA LEU A 139 9.35 -4.99 19.98
C LEU A 139 9.90 -4.40 18.67
N MET A 140 9.32 -4.76 17.52
CA MET A 140 9.82 -4.30 16.20
C MET A 140 9.48 -2.84 15.92
N MET A 141 8.30 -2.39 16.35
CA MET A 141 7.87 -1.01 16.12
C MET A 141 8.44 -0.03 17.15
N MET A 142 8.57 -0.43 18.42
CA MET A 142 9.15 0.45 19.44
C MET A 142 10.60 0.84 19.11
N GLN A 143 11.41 -0.04 18.51
CA GLN A 143 12.77 0.34 18.07
C GLN A 143 12.80 1.35 16.90
N LYS A 144 11.74 1.43 16.08
CA LYS A 144 11.72 2.27 14.85
C LYS A 144 10.82 3.51 14.94
N LEU A 145 9.79 3.53 15.79
CA LEU A 145 8.80 4.60 15.91
C LEU A 145 8.99 5.54 17.11
N PHE A 146 9.76 5.13 18.13
CA PHE A 146 9.92 5.90 19.37
C PHE A 146 10.46 7.33 19.18
N ILE A 147 11.03 7.65 18.02
CA ILE A 147 11.63 8.97 17.77
C ILE A 147 10.60 10.04 17.38
N LYS A 148 9.36 9.69 16.97
CA LYS A 148 8.43 10.69 16.40
C LYS A 148 7.08 10.90 17.07
N PHE A 149 6.59 9.95 17.88
CA PHE A 149 5.26 10.11 18.51
C PHE A 149 5.29 10.88 19.85
N TYR A 150 6.47 11.15 20.42
CA TYR A 150 6.63 11.83 21.71
C TYR A 150 7.20 13.26 21.63
N PHE A 151 7.37 13.83 20.43
CA PHE A 151 7.94 15.17 20.22
C PHE A 151 7.00 16.14 19.45
N ILE A 152 5.69 15.98 19.61
CA ILE A 152 4.68 17.00 19.31
C ILE A 152 3.80 17.12 20.55
#